data_AF-A0A5C5W5L1-F1
#
_entry.id   AF-A0A5C5W5L1-F1
#
_cell.length_a   1.000
_cell.length_b   1.000
_cell.length_c   1.000
_cell.angle_alpha   90.00
_cell.angle_beta   90.00
_cell.angle_gamma   90.00
#
_symmetry.space_group_name_H-M   'P 1'
#
loop_
_entity.id
_entity.type
_entity.pdbx_description
1 polymer ?
#
loop_
_entity_poly.entity_id
_entity_poly.type
_entity_poly.pdbx_seq_one_letter_code
_entity_poly.pdbx_strand_id
1 'polypeptide(L)'
;MYVRRFVLVAIAAAMTLASAAAAQPASSQATGWKPIPHDDAPRPATPIPLPAPTHTAAHAPAGGESLDYMSMLFVFMLATFIGIGVIRRVSRLLHTPLMSLTNAISAIAVVGSLIIAGGEHYPTHIRVMGAVALFASMTNIISGFLITDRMLKMFKTREGGKP
;
A
#
# COMPACT_ATOMS: atom_id res chain seq x y z
N MET A 1 -21.36 17.83 -5.25
CA MET A 1 -21.45 17.51 -6.70
C MET A 1 -20.09 17.30 -7.37
N TYR A 2 -19.06 18.10 -7.08
CA TYR A 2 -17.75 17.99 -7.72
C TYR A 2 -17.04 16.64 -7.49
N VAL A 3 -17.05 16.11 -6.27
CA VAL A 3 -16.31 14.88 -5.90
C VAL A 3 -16.87 13.64 -6.61
N ARG A 4 -18.21 13.49 -6.61
CA ARG A 4 -18.89 12.37 -7.26
C ARG A 4 -18.73 12.41 -8.78
N ARG A 5 -18.74 13.60 -9.38
CA ARG A 5 -18.47 13.80 -10.82
C ARG A 5 -16.99 13.59 -11.17
N PHE A 6 -16.06 14.03 -10.32
CA PHE A 6 -14.63 13.85 -10.54
C PHE A 6 -14.20 12.39 -10.40
N VAL A 7 -14.71 11.66 -9.40
CA VAL A 7 -14.48 10.22 -9.24
C VAL A 7 -15.09 9.44 -10.41
N LEU A 8 -16.30 9.77 -10.86
CA LEU A 8 -16.90 9.14 -12.04
C LEU A 8 -16.11 9.43 -13.33
N VAL A 9 -15.61 10.65 -13.52
CA VAL A 9 -14.78 11.03 -14.68
C VAL A 9 -13.40 10.35 -14.62
N ALA A 10 -12.80 10.25 -13.44
CA ALA A 10 -11.52 9.57 -13.21
C ALA A 10 -11.62 8.06 -13.50
N ILE A 11 -12.67 7.41 -13.02
CA ILE A 11 -12.95 5.99 -13.31
C ILE A 11 -13.22 5.80 -14.81
N ALA A 12 -14.02 6.66 -15.44
CA ALA A 12 -14.30 6.59 -16.89
C ALA A 12 -13.04 6.82 -17.75
N ALA A 13 -12.18 7.77 -17.39
CA ALA A 13 -10.92 8.02 -18.08
C ALA A 13 -9.94 6.85 -17.94
N ALA A 14 -9.85 6.26 -16.75
CA ALA A 14 -9.01 5.09 -16.51
C ALA A 14 -9.53 3.85 -17.25
N MET A 15 -10.84 3.63 -17.32
CA MET A 15 -11.45 2.58 -18.16
C MET A 15 -11.19 2.80 -19.66
N THR A 16 -11.08 4.05 -20.10
CA THR A 16 -10.76 4.38 -21.51
C THR A 16 -9.29 4.10 -21.82
N LEU A 17 -8.38 4.44 -20.90
CA LEU A 17 -6.94 4.17 -21.04
C LEU A 17 -6.62 2.67 -20.99
N ALA A 18 -7.35 1.93 -20.15
CA ALA A 18 -7.33 0.47 -20.05
C ALA A 18 -7.64 -0.24 -21.38
N SER A 19 -8.59 0.30 -22.15
CA SER A 19 -8.99 -0.27 -23.44
C SER A 19 -7.94 -0.08 -24.55
N ALA A 20 -6.99 0.85 -24.38
CA ALA A 20 -5.96 1.15 -25.37
C ALA A 20 -4.71 0.25 -25.26
N ALA A 21 -4.49 -0.41 -24.10
CA ALA A 21 -3.32 -1.23 -23.83
C ALA A 21 -3.44 -2.69 -24.34
N ALA A 22 -4.52 -3.04 -25.05
CA ALA A 22 -4.77 -4.40 -25.55
C ALA A 22 -3.98 -4.78 -26.82
N ALA A 23 -3.10 -3.90 -27.33
CA ALA A 23 -2.34 -4.13 -28.55
C ALA A 23 -0.82 -3.99 -28.32
N GLN A 24 -0.17 -5.05 -27.81
CA GLN A 24 1.25 -5.30 -28.07
C GLN A 24 1.64 -6.78 -27.82
N PRO A 25 2.41 -7.40 -28.73
CA PRO A 25 2.70 -8.83 -28.72
C PRO A 25 3.87 -9.18 -27.79
N ALA A 26 3.80 -10.38 -27.23
CA ALA A 26 4.85 -11.00 -26.42
C ALA A 26 6.04 -11.43 -27.30
N SER A 27 7.28 -11.25 -26.81
CA SER A 27 8.45 -11.95 -27.33
C SER A 27 9.47 -12.29 -26.24
N SER A 28 9.62 -13.61 -26.05
CA SER A 28 10.88 -14.39 -25.91
C SER A 28 11.87 -14.11 -24.77
N GLN A 29 11.82 -15.03 -23.79
CA GLN A 29 12.94 -15.85 -23.29
C GLN A 29 14.38 -15.43 -23.64
N ALA A 30 15.19 -15.20 -22.59
CA ALA A 30 16.62 -15.47 -22.59
C ALA A 30 17.06 -15.94 -21.18
N THR A 31 17.09 -17.26 -21.00
CA THR A 31 17.79 -18.00 -19.95
C THR A 31 19.29 -17.98 -20.21
N GLY A 32 20.12 -17.68 -19.20
CA GLY A 32 21.58 -17.69 -19.38
C GLY A 32 22.38 -17.63 -18.07
N TRP A 33 22.22 -18.62 -17.18
CA TRP A 33 23.18 -18.84 -16.10
C TRP A 33 24.29 -19.79 -16.58
N LYS A 34 25.55 -19.44 -16.32
CA LYS A 34 26.75 -20.21 -16.70
C LYS A 34 27.32 -20.92 -15.45
N PRO A 35 27.56 -22.25 -15.47
CA PRO A 35 28.08 -22.96 -14.31
C PRO A 35 29.53 -22.56 -13.97
N ILE A 36 29.84 -22.54 -12.67
CA ILE A 36 31.17 -22.30 -12.11
C ILE A 36 31.94 -23.64 -12.13
N PRO A 37 33.22 -23.68 -12.57
CA PRO A 37 34.02 -24.90 -12.49
C PRO A 37 34.22 -25.33 -11.02
N HIS A 38 33.83 -26.56 -10.69
CA HIS A 38 34.20 -27.21 -9.44
C HIS A 38 35.49 -28.01 -9.68
N ASP A 39 36.53 -27.73 -8.89
CA ASP A 39 37.83 -28.39 -8.92
C ASP A 39 37.79 -29.56 -7.90
N ASP A 40 37.49 -30.77 -8.37
CA ASP A 40 37.22 -31.95 -7.54
C ASP A 40 38.51 -32.68 -7.09
N ALA A 41 39.41 -31.97 -6.40
CA ALA A 41 40.57 -32.59 -5.75
C ALA A 41 40.40 -32.61 -4.21
N PRO A 42 40.41 -33.79 -3.55
CA PRO A 42 40.35 -33.87 -2.10
C PRO A 42 41.64 -33.32 -1.47
N ARG A 43 41.54 -32.20 -0.73
CA ARG A 43 42.64 -31.74 0.14
C ARG A 43 42.54 -32.46 1.49
N PRO A 44 43.59 -33.14 1.99
CA PRO A 44 43.56 -33.73 3.32
C PRO A 44 43.61 -32.62 4.39
N ALA A 45 42.48 -32.38 5.06
CA ALA A 45 42.38 -31.42 6.15
C ALA A 45 42.60 -32.12 7.50
N THR A 46 43.72 -31.83 8.16
CA THR A 46 43.93 -32.13 9.57
C THR A 46 43.03 -31.23 10.44
N PRO A 47 42.29 -31.74 11.44
CA PRO A 47 41.45 -30.89 12.29
C PRO A 47 42.30 -30.11 13.30
N ILE A 48 42.33 -28.78 13.21
CA ILE A 48 42.81 -27.89 14.27
C ILE A 48 41.60 -27.51 15.14
N PRO A 49 41.59 -27.75 16.47
CA PRO A 49 40.50 -27.30 17.33
C PRO A 49 40.63 -25.80 17.59
N LEU A 50 39.73 -24.99 17.03
CA LEU A 50 39.62 -23.57 17.34
C LEU A 50 38.52 -23.38 18.41
N PRO A 51 38.77 -22.70 19.55
CA PRO A 51 37.71 -22.37 20.50
C PRO A 51 36.72 -21.40 19.84
N ALA A 52 35.44 -21.79 19.84
CA ALA A 52 34.38 -21.03 19.19
C ALA A 52 34.21 -19.65 19.85
N PRO A 53 34.15 -18.56 19.08
CA PRO A 53 33.81 -17.26 19.62
C PRO A 53 32.32 -17.21 20.00
N THR A 54 32.07 -16.95 21.27
CA THR A 54 30.75 -16.62 21.82
C THR A 54 30.33 -15.23 21.38
N HIS A 55 29.79 -15.12 20.17
CA HIS A 55 28.95 -13.97 19.81
C HIS A 55 27.50 -14.39 19.98
N THR A 56 26.87 -13.78 20.99
CA THR A 56 25.47 -13.35 21.02
C THR A 56 24.60 -13.99 19.95
N ALA A 57 23.83 -15.01 20.36
CA ALA A 57 22.76 -15.57 19.56
C ALA A 57 21.96 -14.40 18.96
N ALA A 58 22.19 -14.19 17.67
CA ALA A 58 21.37 -13.37 16.83
C ALA A 58 19.92 -13.79 17.10
N HIS A 59 19.05 -12.80 17.31
CA HIS A 59 17.61 -13.02 17.27
C HIS A 59 17.31 -13.63 15.89
N ALA A 60 17.29 -14.96 15.84
CA ALA A 60 16.94 -15.68 14.64
C ALA A 60 15.51 -15.23 14.31
N PRO A 61 15.22 -14.77 13.08
CA PRO A 61 13.85 -14.62 12.63
C PRO A 61 13.27 -16.03 12.52
N ALA A 62 12.81 -16.56 13.66
CA ALA A 62 12.02 -17.76 13.73
C ALA A 62 10.62 -17.42 13.25
N GLY A 63 10.26 -17.98 12.10
CA GLY A 63 8.90 -17.95 11.59
C GLY A 63 8.89 -17.60 10.12
N GLY A 64 8.74 -18.61 9.27
CA GLY A 64 8.14 -18.37 7.96
C GLY A 64 6.83 -17.62 8.17
N GLU A 65 6.54 -16.64 7.32
CA GLU A 65 5.39 -15.75 7.46
C GLU A 65 4.07 -16.53 7.23
N SER A 66 3.71 -17.39 8.18
CA SER A 66 2.34 -17.86 8.31
C SER A 66 1.53 -16.63 8.69
N LEU A 67 0.65 -16.19 7.79
CA LEU A 67 -0.37 -15.20 8.11
C LEU A 67 -1.16 -15.73 9.30
N ASP A 68 -0.77 -15.31 10.51
CA ASP A 68 -1.43 -15.72 11.72
C ASP A 68 -2.76 -14.98 11.80
N TYR A 69 -3.79 -15.61 11.25
CA TYR A 69 -5.15 -15.10 11.24
C TYR A 69 -5.65 -14.77 12.65
N MET A 70 -5.18 -15.48 13.68
CA MET A 70 -5.54 -15.18 15.07
C MET A 70 -4.92 -13.86 15.52
N SER A 71 -3.65 -13.63 15.23
CA SER A 71 -2.99 -12.34 15.46
C SER A 71 -3.64 -11.20 14.65
N MET A 72 -3.95 -11.41 13.36
CA MET A 72 -4.61 -10.40 12.52
C MET A 72 -6.01 -10.05 13.03
N LEU A 73 -6.78 -11.04 13.49
CA LEU A 73 -8.09 -10.82 14.10
C LEU A 73 -7.98 -10.09 15.44
N PHE A 74 -6.97 -10.42 16.24
CA PHE A 74 -6.68 -9.72 17.49
C PHE A 74 -6.32 -8.24 17.25
N VAL A 75 -5.43 -7.98 16.28
CA VAL A 75 -5.08 -6.61 15.85
C VAL A 75 -6.29 -5.87 15.30
N PHE A 76 -7.13 -6.52 14.49
CA PHE A 76 -8.36 -5.93 13.96
C PHE A 76 -9.34 -5.53 15.06
N MET A 77 -9.55 -6.39 16.07
CA MET A 77 -10.41 -6.07 17.22
C MET A 77 -9.85 -4.90 18.01
N LEU A 78 -8.56 -4.94 18.37
CA LEU A 78 -7.88 -3.86 19.10
C LEU A 78 -7.96 -2.52 18.35
N ALA A 79 -7.65 -2.53 17.05
CA ALA A 79 -7.72 -1.35 16.20
C ALA A 79 -9.15 -0.77 16.13
N THR A 80 -10.17 -1.62 16.09
CA THR A 80 -11.59 -1.18 16.09
C THR A 80 -11.97 -0.50 17.41
N PHE A 81 -11.60 -1.09 18.56
CA PHE A 81 -11.85 -0.49 19.87
C PHE A 81 -11.18 0.88 20.01
N ILE A 82 -9.91 0.98 19.58
CA ILE A 82 -9.16 2.25 19.59
C ILE A 82 -9.83 3.26 18.65
N GLY A 83 -10.20 2.85 17.44
CA GLY A 83 -10.85 3.70 16.43
C GLY A 83 -12.15 4.34 16.95
N ILE A 84 -13.02 3.56 17.60
CA ILE A 84 -14.25 4.08 18.22
C ILE A 84 -13.93 5.07 19.35
N GLY A 85 -12.93 4.77 20.18
CA GLY A 85 -12.47 5.65 21.26
C GLY A 85 -11.97 7.02 20.76
N VAL A 86 -11.26 7.03 19.63
CA VAL A 86 -10.73 8.25 19.00
C VAL A 86 -11.85 9.10 18.39
N ILE A 87 -12.76 8.50 17.62
CA ILE A 87 -13.85 9.23 16.94
C ILE A 87 -14.82 9.86 17.96
N ARG A 88 -15.07 9.20 19.10
CA ARG A 88 -15.98 9.73 20.13
C ARG A 88 -15.50 11.00 20.83
N ARG A 89 -14.22 11.34 20.75
CA ARG A 89 -13.61 12.52 21.42
C ARG A 89 -13.54 13.78 20.55
N VAL A 90 -14.10 13.77 19.33
CA VAL A 90 -14.09 14.93 18.43
C VAL A 90 -15.21 15.94 18.75
N SER A 91 -14.88 17.24 18.72
CA SER A 91 -15.84 18.32 18.94
C SER A 91 -16.85 18.44 17.78
N ARG A 92 -18.08 18.91 18.07
CA ARG A 92 -19.18 19.03 17.11
C ARG A 92 -18.87 19.89 15.89
N LEU A 93 -17.95 20.84 16.03
CA LEU A 93 -17.47 21.70 14.94
C LEU A 93 -16.72 20.92 13.84
N LEU A 94 -16.26 19.71 14.16
CA LEU A 94 -15.41 18.90 13.29
C LEU A 94 -16.15 17.71 12.67
N HIS A 95 -17.44 17.46 12.94
CA HIS A 95 -18.12 16.30 12.36
C HIS A 95 -18.15 16.32 10.81
N THR A 96 -18.27 17.50 10.21
CA THR A 96 -18.27 17.66 8.73
C THR A 96 -16.85 17.50 8.14
N PRO A 97 -15.80 18.15 8.69
CA PRO A 97 -14.42 17.84 8.34
C PRO A 97 -14.05 16.36 8.55
N LEU A 98 -14.51 15.76 9.64
CA LEU A 98 -14.22 14.38 10.00
C LEU A 98 -14.88 13.40 9.02
N MET A 99 -16.10 13.70 8.56
CA MET A 99 -16.77 12.91 7.53
C MET A 99 -15.98 12.89 6.21
N SER A 100 -15.39 14.03 5.83
CA SER A 100 -14.52 14.09 4.64
C SER A 100 -13.20 13.36 4.85
N LEU A 101 -12.63 13.45 6.06
CA LEU A 101 -11.36 12.83 6.40
C LEU A 101 -11.46 11.30 6.45
N THR A 102 -12.54 10.75 7.03
CA THR A 102 -12.76 9.28 7.01
C THR A 102 -12.98 8.75 5.60
N ASN A 103 -13.57 9.54 4.71
CA ASN A 103 -13.64 9.21 3.29
C ASN A 103 -12.23 9.14 2.66
N ALA A 104 -11.33 10.08 2.98
CA ALA A 104 -9.95 10.05 2.52
C ALA A 104 -9.17 8.80 2.99
N ILE A 105 -9.38 8.38 4.25
CA ILE A 105 -8.70 7.22 4.84
C ILE A 105 -9.08 5.91 4.15
N SER A 106 -10.30 5.81 3.59
CA SER A 106 -10.72 4.64 2.81
C SER A 106 -9.85 4.36 1.57
N ALA A 107 -9.05 5.35 1.15
CA ALA A 107 -8.10 5.21 0.06
C ALA A 107 -6.92 4.25 0.37
N ILE A 108 -6.86 3.64 1.56
CA ILE A 108 -5.92 2.56 1.91
C ILE A 108 -5.90 1.41 0.89
N ALA A 109 -6.98 1.26 0.10
CA ALA A 109 -7.05 0.40 -1.07
C ALA A 109 -5.90 0.60 -2.08
N VAL A 110 -5.20 1.75 -2.05
CA VAL A 110 -3.96 1.99 -2.84
C VAL A 110 -2.99 0.83 -2.70
N VAL A 111 -2.79 0.32 -1.48
CA VAL A 111 -1.80 -0.73 -1.20
C VAL A 111 -2.12 -1.99 -2.00
N GLY A 112 -3.38 -2.43 -2.00
CA GLY A 112 -3.83 -3.59 -2.77
C GLY A 112 -3.73 -3.35 -4.28
N SER A 113 -4.14 -2.17 -4.75
CA SER A 113 -4.07 -1.84 -6.17
C SER A 113 -2.63 -1.76 -6.71
N LEU A 114 -1.68 -1.30 -5.90
CA LEU A 114 -0.26 -1.22 -6.25
C LEU A 114 0.35 -2.62 -6.42
N ILE A 115 0.02 -3.54 -5.51
CA ILE A 115 0.46 -4.95 -5.59
C ILE A 115 -0.05 -5.59 -6.89
N ILE A 116 -1.32 -5.36 -7.23
CA ILE A 116 -1.95 -5.95 -8.43
C ILE A 116 -1.38 -5.31 -9.72
N ALA A 117 -1.25 -3.99 -9.76
CA ALA A 117 -0.74 -3.27 -10.93
C ALA A 117 0.74 -3.59 -11.21
N GLY A 118 1.54 -3.71 -10.15
CA GLY A 118 2.98 -4.01 -10.22
C GLY A 118 3.32 -5.50 -10.35
N GLY A 119 2.36 -6.40 -10.14
CA GLY A 119 2.59 -7.84 -10.23
C GLY A 119 2.65 -8.33 -11.68
N GLU A 120 3.84 -8.73 -12.15
CA GLU A 120 4.02 -9.30 -13.50
C GLU A 120 3.34 -10.66 -13.69
N HIS A 121 3.06 -11.35 -12.58
CA HIS A 121 2.39 -12.66 -12.57
C HIS A 121 0.89 -12.57 -12.87
N TYR A 122 0.30 -11.37 -12.81
CA TYR A 122 -1.11 -11.18 -13.12
C TYR A 122 -1.32 -11.02 -14.63
N PRO A 123 -2.37 -11.63 -15.20
CA PRO A 123 -2.70 -11.44 -16.60
C PRO A 123 -3.00 -9.96 -16.90
N THR A 124 -2.74 -9.53 -18.13
CA THR A 124 -2.79 -8.11 -18.53
C THR A 124 -4.10 -7.41 -18.16
N HIS A 125 -5.24 -8.10 -18.31
CA HIS A 125 -6.54 -7.54 -17.93
C HIS A 125 -6.68 -7.24 -16.43
N ILE A 126 -6.08 -8.06 -15.56
CA ILE A 126 -6.06 -7.83 -14.10
C ILE A 126 -5.13 -6.68 -13.75
N ARG A 127 -3.94 -6.59 -14.37
CA ARG A 127 -3.00 -5.49 -14.15
C ARG A 127 -3.60 -4.14 -14.54
N VAL A 128 -4.34 -4.12 -15.65
CA VAL A 128 -5.07 -2.94 -16.12
C VAL A 128 -6.16 -2.53 -15.12
N MET A 129 -6.94 -3.48 -14.59
CA MET A 129 -7.89 -3.20 -13.51
C MET A 129 -7.20 -2.70 -12.23
N GLY A 130 -6.02 -3.24 -11.91
CA GLY A 130 -5.17 -2.77 -10.82
C GLY A 130 -4.72 -1.32 -11.01
N ALA A 131 -4.35 -0.92 -12.24
CA ALA A 131 -3.98 0.46 -12.58
C ALA A 131 -5.18 1.41 -12.45
N VAL A 132 -6.37 0.98 -12.88
CA VAL A 132 -7.63 1.75 -12.69
C VAL A 132 -7.93 1.91 -11.20
N ALA A 133 -7.82 0.84 -10.42
CA ALA A 133 -8.02 0.86 -8.98
C ALA A 133 -7.01 1.79 -8.29
N LEU A 134 -5.74 1.78 -8.72
CA LEU A 134 -4.68 2.64 -8.20
C LEU A 134 -5.00 4.12 -8.44
N PHE A 135 -5.42 4.47 -9.65
CA PHE A 135 -5.82 5.83 -9.98
C PHE A 135 -7.06 6.29 -9.18
N ALA A 136 -8.04 5.39 -9.00
CA ALA A 136 -9.22 5.66 -8.19
C ALA A 136 -8.85 5.86 -6.70
N SER A 137 -7.95 5.05 -6.15
CA SER A 137 -7.44 5.21 -4.79
C SER A 137 -6.67 6.53 -4.63
N MET A 138 -5.79 6.89 -5.56
CA MET A 138 -5.10 8.19 -5.57
C MET A 138 -6.05 9.37 -5.58
N THR A 139 -7.11 9.30 -6.38
CA THR A 139 -8.14 10.34 -6.41
C THR A 139 -8.83 10.52 -5.05
N ASN A 140 -9.08 9.42 -4.33
CA ASN A 140 -9.70 9.47 -3.01
C ASN A 140 -8.78 10.13 -1.97
N ILE A 141 -7.47 9.85 -2.01
CA ILE A 141 -6.45 10.56 -1.22
C ILE A 141 -6.50 12.06 -1.51
N ILE A 142 -6.30 12.45 -2.78
CA ILE A 142 -6.14 13.86 -3.18
C ILE A 142 -7.43 14.66 -2.90
N SER A 143 -8.59 14.12 -3.29
CA SER A 143 -9.87 14.79 -3.07
C SER A 143 -10.23 14.91 -1.59
N GLY A 144 -9.94 13.88 -0.79
CA GLY A 144 -10.18 13.89 0.64
C GLY A 144 -9.41 14.99 1.37
N PHE A 145 -8.13 15.19 1.02
CA PHE A 145 -7.32 16.27 1.61
C PHE A 145 -7.70 17.66 1.11
N LEU A 146 -8.02 17.84 -0.17
CA LEU A 146 -8.46 19.15 -0.71
C LEU A 146 -9.75 19.65 -0.07
N ILE A 147 -10.74 18.77 0.11
CA ILE A 147 -12.04 19.14 0.71
C ILE A 147 -11.83 19.48 2.18
N THR A 148 -11.00 18.70 2.88
CA THR A 148 -10.68 18.95 4.28
C THR A 148 -9.96 20.29 4.46
N ASP A 149 -8.96 20.62 3.63
CA ASP A 149 -8.29 21.93 3.66
C ASP A 149 -9.27 23.09 3.41
N ARG A 150 -10.15 22.94 2.41
CA ARG A 150 -11.17 23.95 2.10
C ARG A 150 -12.16 24.14 3.25
N MET A 151 -12.56 23.05 3.92
CA MET A 151 -13.44 23.11 5.10
C MET A 151 -12.75 23.76 6.30
N LEU A 152 -11.46 23.47 6.51
CA LEU A 152 -10.68 24.02 7.62
C LEU A 152 -10.28 25.48 7.41
N LYS A 153 -10.07 25.92 6.15
CA LYS A 153 -9.84 27.34 5.81
C LYS A 153 -11.01 28.25 6.19
N MET A 154 -12.23 27.74 6.20
CA MET A 154 -13.41 28.49 6.63
C MET A 154 -13.43 28.77 8.15
N PHE A 155 -12.70 27.98 8.96
CA PHE A 155 -12.50 28.28 10.38
C PHE A 155 -11.39 29.31 10.63
N LYS A 156 -10.51 29.57 9.65
CA LYS A 156 -9.40 30.54 9.74
C LYS A 156 -9.76 31.95 9.24
N THR A 157 -10.95 32.17 8.69
CA THR A 157 -11.37 33.50 8.22
C THR A 157 -12.29 34.17 9.22
N ARG A 158 -11.68 34.77 10.26
CA ARG A 158 -12.08 36.06 10.85
C ARG A 158 -11.01 36.64 11.79
N GLU A 159 -9.72 36.46 11.49
CA GLU A 159 -8.67 37.34 12.03
C GLU A 159 -8.28 38.33 10.94
N GLY A 160 -8.86 39.53 11.01
CA GLY A 160 -8.59 40.59 10.02
C GLY A 160 -9.59 41.73 9.94
N GLY A 161 -10.66 41.73 10.74
CA GLY A 161 -11.44 42.94 11.02
C GLY A 161 -10.99 43.51 12.35
N LYS A 162 -10.19 44.58 12.31
CA LYS A 162 -9.86 45.45 13.46
C LYS A 162 -11.15 45.97 14.15
N PRO A 163 -11.06 46.36 15.44
CA PRO A 163 -12.19 46.57 16.36
C PRO A 163 -13.29 47.50 15.86
#